data_AF-A0AA35W4E5-F1
#
_entry.id   AF-A0AA35W4E5-F1
#
_cell.length_a   1.000
_cell.length_b   1.000
_cell.length_c   1.000
_cell.angle_alpha   90.00
_cell.angle_beta   90.00
_cell.angle_gamma   90.00
#
_symmetry.space_group_name_H-M   'P 1'
#
loop_
_entity.id
_entity.type
_entity.pdbx_description
1 polymer ?
#
loop_
_entity_poly.entity_id
_entity_poly.type
_entity_poly.pdbx_seq_one_letter_code
_entity_poly.pdbx_strand_id
1 'polypeptide(L)'
;MTQYLPPNLLALFAPREPLPHLKQLDALPWEKKPWPYCGVSQYLSLFEDPNETPPATRGETKEERVARKMHEREERHKSTCESKISNWDPNSDENAEGDPFKTLFIGRVVSCLSRVMFYTQQFSCRALA
;
A
#
# COMPACT_ATOMS: atom_id res chain seq x y z
N MET A 1 -15.52 -7.40 41.78
CA MET A 1 -14.37 -8.33 41.87
C MET A 1 -13.98 -8.70 43.31
N THR A 2 -14.60 -8.13 44.36
CA THR A 2 -14.33 -8.42 45.79
C THR A 2 -15.48 -9.13 46.52
N GLN A 3 -16.42 -9.72 45.77
CA GLN A 3 -17.72 -10.17 46.29
C GLN A 3 -17.66 -11.41 47.23
N TYR A 4 -16.65 -12.27 47.09
CA TYR A 4 -16.55 -13.53 47.84
C TYR A 4 -15.28 -13.63 48.67
N LEU A 5 -14.90 -12.55 49.38
CA LEU A 5 -13.79 -12.57 50.32
C LEU A 5 -14.27 -12.91 51.74
N PRO A 6 -13.42 -13.54 52.57
CA PRO A 6 -13.71 -13.74 53.98
C PRO A 6 -13.91 -12.39 54.70
N PRO A 7 -14.74 -12.35 55.76
CA PRO A 7 -15.24 -11.11 56.35
C PRO A 7 -14.16 -10.15 56.85
N ASN A 8 -13.03 -10.68 57.33
CA ASN A 8 -11.87 -9.88 57.76
C ASN A 8 -11.25 -9.06 56.61
N LEU A 9 -11.20 -9.64 55.41
CA LEU A 9 -10.67 -8.96 54.23
C LEU A 9 -11.73 -8.07 53.58
N LEU A 10 -13.01 -8.42 53.68
CA LEU A 10 -14.13 -7.62 53.17
C LEU A 10 -14.21 -6.26 53.90
N ALA A 11 -13.93 -6.21 55.19
CA ALA A 11 -13.94 -4.99 55.99
C ALA A 11 -12.96 -3.91 55.49
N LEU A 12 -11.86 -4.31 54.83
CA LEU A 12 -10.87 -3.39 54.26
C LEU A 12 -11.42 -2.60 53.06
N PHE A 13 -12.49 -3.11 52.44
CA PHE A 13 -13.14 -2.48 51.29
C PHE A 13 -14.40 -1.70 51.68
N ALA A 14 -14.56 -1.37 52.98
CA ALA A 14 -15.63 -0.49 53.43
C ALA A 14 -15.48 0.91 52.78
N PRO A 15 -16.59 1.55 52.37
CA PRO A 15 -16.54 2.90 51.82
C PRO A 15 -16.02 3.89 52.86
N ARG A 16 -15.30 4.92 52.41
CA ARG A 16 -14.94 6.06 53.25
C ARG A 16 -16.17 6.92 53.55
N GLU A 17 -16.02 7.84 54.50
CA GLU A 17 -16.98 8.90 54.74
C GLU A 17 -17.29 9.67 53.44
N PRO A 18 -18.55 10.11 53.25
CA PRO A 18 -18.91 10.87 52.06
C PRO A 18 -18.11 12.17 51.99
N LEU A 19 -17.74 12.57 50.78
CA LEU A 19 -17.01 13.80 50.56
C LEU A 19 -17.85 15.02 50.98
N PRO A 20 -17.23 16.07 51.56
CA PRO A 20 -17.93 17.32 51.84
C PRO A 20 -18.41 17.96 50.53
N HIS A 21 -19.64 18.49 50.54
CA HIS A 21 -20.21 19.12 49.36
C HIS A 21 -19.45 20.40 49.00
N LEU A 22 -19.01 20.48 47.75
CA LEU A 22 -18.45 21.68 47.14
C LEU A 22 -19.35 22.13 45.99
N LYS A 23 -19.46 23.46 45.82
CA LYS A 23 -20.15 24.03 44.67
C LYS A 23 -19.37 23.73 43.40
N GLN A 24 -20.09 23.62 42.28
CA GLN A 24 -19.47 23.48 40.96
C GLN A 24 -18.57 24.69 40.68
N LEU A 25 -17.40 24.46 40.07
CA LEU A 25 -16.45 25.52 39.73
C LEU A 25 -17.00 26.46 38.65
N ASP A 26 -17.71 25.88 37.68
CA ASP A 26 -18.25 26.54 36.51
C ASP A 26 -19.77 26.37 36.47
N ALA A 27 -20.47 27.39 35.93
CA ALA A 27 -21.90 27.31 35.66
C ALA A 27 -22.22 26.27 34.59
N LEU A 28 -23.45 25.77 34.58
CA LEU A 28 -23.89 24.76 33.61
C LEU A 28 -23.99 25.38 32.19
N PRO A 29 -23.86 24.59 31.11
CA PRO A 29 -23.84 25.12 29.74
C PRO A 29 -25.04 25.99 29.35
N TRP A 30 -26.23 25.73 29.93
CA TRP A 30 -27.45 26.53 29.69
C TRP A 30 -27.57 27.76 30.60
N GLU A 31 -26.78 27.83 31.67
CA GLU A 31 -26.68 29.01 32.54
C GLU A 31 -25.66 30.01 32.00
N LYS A 32 -24.69 29.52 31.22
CA LYS A 32 -23.74 30.36 30.50
C LYS A 32 -24.50 31.16 29.44
N LYS A 33 -24.29 32.48 29.43
CA LYS A 33 -24.69 33.37 28.32
C LYS A 33 -23.49 33.58 27.40
N PRO A 34 -23.27 32.74 26.38
CA PRO A 34 -22.18 32.97 25.44
C PRO A 34 -22.46 34.21 24.60
N TRP A 35 -21.40 34.76 24.00
CA TRP A 35 -21.56 35.73 22.93
C TRP A 35 -22.30 35.04 21.76
N PRO A 36 -23.33 35.68 21.15
CA PRO A 36 -24.04 35.07 20.04
C PRO A 36 -23.11 34.96 18.83
N TYR A 37 -23.25 33.87 18.08
CA TYR A 37 -22.60 33.75 16.78
C TYR A 37 -23.20 34.74 15.79
N CYS A 38 -22.35 35.48 15.09
CA CYS A 38 -22.74 36.40 14.02
C CYS A 38 -22.67 35.68 12.67
N GLY A 39 -23.51 36.07 11.72
CA GLY A 39 -23.40 35.61 10.33
C GLY A 39 -22.20 36.22 9.60
N VAL A 40 -21.84 35.65 8.45
CA VAL A 40 -20.71 36.11 7.62
C VAL A 40 -21.11 37.15 6.55
N SER A 41 -22.34 37.66 6.58
CA SER A 41 -22.88 38.56 5.54
C SER A 41 -22.09 39.88 5.41
N GLN A 42 -21.48 40.34 6.49
CA GLN A 42 -20.66 41.56 6.52
C GLN A 42 -19.41 41.46 5.63
N TYR A 43 -18.99 40.25 5.29
CA TYR A 43 -17.77 39.99 4.53
C TYR A 43 -18.01 39.73 3.03
N LEU A 44 -19.27 39.75 2.57
CA LEU A 44 -19.60 39.48 1.16
C LEU A 44 -19.00 40.51 0.21
N SER A 45 -18.76 41.75 0.68
CA SER A 45 -18.13 42.81 -0.10
C SER A 45 -16.62 42.59 -0.34
N LEU A 46 -16.01 41.59 0.30
CA LEU A 46 -14.59 41.28 0.16
C LEU A 46 -14.33 40.20 -0.91
N PHE A 47 -15.37 39.65 -1.54
CA PHE A 47 -15.20 38.66 -2.59
C PHE A 47 -14.77 39.29 -3.91
N GLU A 48 -14.00 38.54 -4.69
CA GLU A 48 -13.52 38.97 -6.01
C GLU A 48 -14.68 39.09 -7.01
N ASP A 49 -14.58 40.07 -7.92
CA ASP A 49 -15.54 40.25 -8.99
C ASP A 49 -15.43 39.13 -10.03
N PRO A 50 -16.56 38.49 -10.43
CA PRO A 50 -16.54 37.33 -11.32
C PRO A 50 -16.00 37.61 -12.72
N ASN A 51 -15.88 38.88 -13.11
CA ASN A 51 -15.32 39.31 -14.39
C ASN A 51 -13.78 39.41 -14.37
N GLU A 52 -13.17 39.62 -13.20
CA GLU A 52 -11.71 39.81 -13.03
C GLU A 52 -11.02 38.50 -12.62
N THR A 53 -11.75 37.54 -12.05
CA THR A 53 -11.17 36.27 -11.62
C THR A 53 -10.89 35.35 -12.82
N PRO A 54 -9.64 34.94 -13.07
CA PRO A 54 -9.32 33.98 -14.11
C PRO A 54 -9.99 32.62 -13.81
N PRO A 55 -10.31 31.80 -14.82
CA PRO A 55 -10.87 30.48 -14.59
C PRO A 55 -9.96 29.68 -13.65
N ALA A 56 -10.57 29.01 -12.67
CA ALA A 56 -9.83 28.26 -11.67
C ALA A 56 -8.82 27.31 -12.33
N THR A 57 -7.53 27.58 -12.12
CA THR A 57 -6.45 26.73 -12.64
C THR A 57 -6.48 25.42 -11.86
N ARG A 58 -7.15 24.42 -12.41
CA ARG A 58 -7.13 23.07 -11.85
C ARG A 58 -5.75 22.48 -12.12
N GLY A 59 -4.99 22.26 -11.05
CA GLY A 59 -3.81 21.40 -11.12
C GLY A 59 -4.21 19.96 -11.49
N GLU A 60 -3.25 19.17 -11.95
CA GLU A 60 -3.48 17.77 -12.30
C GLU A 60 -4.16 17.03 -11.15
N THR A 61 -5.24 16.32 -11.45
CA THR A 61 -5.86 15.40 -10.49
C THR A 61 -4.94 14.20 -10.25
N LYS A 62 -5.11 13.52 -9.10
CA LYS A 62 -4.34 12.31 -8.79
C LYS A 62 -4.48 11.25 -9.89
N GLU A 63 -5.66 11.15 -10.50
CA GLU A 63 -5.98 10.20 -11.56
C GLU A 63 -5.20 10.52 -12.85
N GLU A 64 -5.20 11.78 -13.29
CA GLU A 64 -4.41 12.24 -14.43
C GLU A 64 -2.92 11.98 -14.23
N ARG A 65 -2.41 12.23 -13.02
CA ARG A 65 -1.01 11.96 -12.66
C ARG A 65 -0.66 10.47 -12.76
N VAL A 66 -1.58 9.59 -12.36
CA VAL A 66 -1.37 8.14 -12.46
C VAL A 66 -1.43 7.69 -13.92
N ALA A 67 -2.41 8.17 -14.69
CA ALA A 67 -2.54 7.86 -16.11
C ALA A 67 -1.28 8.24 -16.89
N ARG A 68 -0.73 9.44 -16.68
CA ARG A 68 0.54 9.86 -17.29
C ARG A 68 1.68 8.90 -16.97
N LYS A 69 1.86 8.55 -15.69
CA LYS A 69 2.94 7.65 -15.26
C LYS A 69 2.81 6.25 -15.83
N MET A 70 1.59 5.74 -15.99
CA MET A 70 1.36 4.43 -16.60
C MET A 70 1.71 4.45 -18.08
N HIS A 71 1.28 5.49 -18.80
CA HIS A 71 1.63 5.67 -20.21
C HIS A 71 3.16 5.74 -20.41
N GLU A 72 3.85 6.57 -19.65
CA GLU A 72 5.33 6.69 -19.71
C GLU A 72 6.03 5.35 -19.40
N ARG A 73 5.48 4.56 -18.46
CA ARG A 73 6.02 3.24 -18.11
C ARG A 73 5.81 2.23 -19.23
N GLU A 74 4.63 2.25 -19.86
CA GLU A 74 4.31 1.39 -20.99
C GLU A 74 5.19 1.70 -22.21
N GLU A 75 5.38 2.96 -22.54
CA GLU A 75 6.25 3.39 -23.64
C GLU A 75 7.70 2.99 -23.40
N ARG A 76 8.21 3.18 -22.18
CA ARG A 76 9.56 2.73 -21.79
C ARG A 76 9.71 1.22 -21.86
N HIS A 77 8.66 0.49 -21.46
CA HIS A 77 8.68 -0.97 -21.53
C HIS A 77 8.69 -1.45 -22.99
N LYS A 78 7.84 -0.86 -23.83
CA LYS A 78 7.77 -1.16 -25.28
C LYS A 78 9.13 -0.96 -25.94
N SER A 79 9.79 0.20 -25.75
CA SER A 79 11.11 0.46 -26.33
C SER A 79 12.21 -0.49 -25.82
N THR A 80 12.14 -0.88 -24.53
CA THR A 80 13.06 -1.88 -23.97
C THR A 80 12.82 -3.27 -24.56
N CYS A 81 11.56 -3.64 -24.82
CA CYS A 81 11.23 -4.91 -25.46
C CYS A 81 11.67 -4.93 -26.93
N GLU A 82 11.41 -3.86 -27.68
CA GLU A 82 11.82 -3.73 -29.09
C GLU A 82 13.34 -3.84 -29.26
N SER A 83 14.11 -3.15 -28.41
CA SER A 83 15.57 -3.27 -28.42
C SER A 83 16.05 -4.69 -28.08
N LYS A 84 15.41 -5.38 -27.13
CA LYS A 84 15.73 -6.78 -26.81
C LYS A 84 15.39 -7.74 -27.94
N ILE A 85 14.24 -7.55 -28.60
CA ILE A 85 13.83 -8.36 -29.75
C ILE A 85 14.82 -8.18 -30.90
N SER A 86 15.27 -6.94 -31.16
CA SER A 86 16.26 -6.66 -32.21
C SER A 86 17.61 -7.32 -31.94
N ASN A 87 17.99 -7.49 -30.67
CA ASN A 87 19.27 -8.07 -30.27
C ASN A 87 19.20 -9.59 -30.03
N TRP A 88 18.02 -10.20 -30.12
CA TRP A 88 17.82 -11.62 -29.83
C TRP A 88 17.92 -12.47 -31.09
N ASP A 89 19.01 -13.23 -31.23
CA ASP A 89 19.20 -14.22 -32.30
C ASP A 89 19.54 -15.60 -31.72
N PRO A 90 18.59 -16.55 -31.69
CA PRO A 90 18.79 -17.86 -31.07
C PRO A 90 19.76 -18.77 -31.84
N ASN A 91 20.12 -18.43 -33.08
CA ASN A 91 21.02 -19.24 -33.89
C ASN A 91 22.50 -18.91 -33.65
N SER A 92 22.80 -17.72 -33.15
CA SER A 92 24.16 -17.28 -32.82
C SER A 92 24.53 -17.46 -31.34
N ASP A 93 23.59 -17.95 -30.53
CA ASP A 93 23.79 -18.20 -29.10
C ASP A 93 24.68 -19.43 -28.85
N GLU A 94 25.82 -19.23 -28.17
CA GLU A 94 26.76 -20.31 -27.78
C GLU A 94 26.12 -21.37 -26.86
N ASN A 95 25.04 -21.02 -26.15
CA ASN A 95 24.34 -21.93 -25.25
C ASN A 95 23.31 -22.83 -25.96
N ALA A 96 22.98 -22.54 -27.22
CA ALA A 96 21.98 -23.27 -27.99
C ALA A 96 22.69 -24.20 -28.99
N GLU A 97 23.03 -25.42 -28.56
CA GLU A 97 23.73 -26.42 -29.38
C GLU A 97 22.82 -27.62 -29.72
N GLY A 98 22.94 -28.16 -30.93
CA GLY A 98 22.26 -29.39 -31.37
C GLY A 98 21.07 -29.18 -32.32
N ASP A 99 20.31 -30.26 -32.56
CA ASP A 99 19.15 -30.26 -33.48
C ASP A 99 17.89 -29.75 -32.76
N PRO A 100 17.31 -28.60 -33.16
CA PRO A 100 16.16 -28.00 -32.48
C PRO A 100 14.90 -28.87 -32.54
N PHE A 101 14.79 -29.80 -33.51
CA PHE A 101 13.64 -30.70 -33.60
C PHE A 101 13.72 -31.88 -32.63
N LYS A 102 14.85 -32.06 -31.96
CA LYS A 102 15.10 -33.16 -31.00
C LYS A 102 15.36 -32.66 -29.58
N THR A 103 15.25 -31.36 -29.33
CA THR A 103 15.43 -30.76 -28.00
C THR A 103 14.08 -30.49 -27.33
N LEU A 104 13.96 -30.82 -26.04
CA LEU A 104 12.77 -30.59 -25.22
C LEU A 104 13.01 -29.45 -24.25
N PHE A 105 12.09 -28.49 -24.18
CA PHE A 105 12.13 -27.41 -23.19
C PHE A 105 11.41 -27.84 -21.92
N ILE A 106 12.16 -27.96 -20.80
CA ILE A 106 11.60 -28.32 -19.49
C ILE A 106 11.59 -27.07 -18.60
N GLY A 107 10.40 -26.59 -18.25
CA GLY A 107 10.21 -25.46 -17.33
C GLY A 107 9.82 -25.90 -15.92
N ARG A 108 9.85 -24.94 -14.97
CA ARG A 108 9.37 -25.10 -13.57
C ARG A 108 10.03 -26.26 -12.81
N VAL A 109 11.33 -26.47 -12.99
CA VAL A 109 12.09 -27.46 -12.23
C VAL A 109 12.27 -26.98 -10.79
N VAL A 110 12.08 -27.90 -9.83
CA VAL A 110 12.25 -27.62 -8.40
C VAL A 110 13.74 -27.40 -8.12
N SER A 111 14.11 -26.24 -7.57
CA SER A 111 15.53 -25.84 -7.40
C SER A 111 16.36 -26.76 -6.51
N CYS A 112 15.73 -27.63 -5.71
CA CYS A 112 16.38 -28.54 -4.76
C CYS A 112 16.81 -29.88 -5.39
N LEU A 113 16.50 -30.15 -6.67
CA LEU A 113 17.00 -31.35 -7.35
C LEU A 113 18.51 -31.19 -7.65
N SER A 114 19.34 -31.56 -6.67
CA SER A 114 20.78 -31.67 -6.84
C SER A 114 21.10 -32.65 -7.97
N ARG A 115 21.75 -32.17 -9.04
CA ARG A 115 22.73 -32.71 -10.02
C ARG A 115 22.91 -34.23 -10.29
N VAL A 116 22.23 -35.13 -9.57
CA VAL A 116 22.41 -36.59 -9.58
C VAL A 116 21.76 -37.25 -10.80
N MET A 117 20.77 -36.62 -11.43
CA MET A 117 20.03 -37.21 -12.56
C MET A 117 20.55 -36.81 -13.95
N PHE A 118 21.45 -35.81 -14.06
CA PHE A 118 21.95 -35.37 -15.37
C PHE A 118 23.18 -36.15 -15.87
N TYR A 119 23.90 -36.84 -14.99
CA TYR A 119 25.12 -37.59 -15.40
C TYR A 119 24.86 -38.99 -15.96
N THR A 120 23.70 -39.60 -15.69
CA THR A 120 23.41 -40.97 -16.14
C THR A 120 22.92 -41.05 -17.59
N GLN A 121 22.37 -39.96 -18.15
CA GLN A 121 21.88 -39.97 -19.53
C GLN A 121 22.99 -39.69 -20.57
N GLN A 122 24.10 -39.06 -20.16
CA GLN A 122 25.22 -38.76 -21.05
C GLN A 122 26.24 -39.92 -21.16
N PHE A 123 26.27 -40.85 -20.20
CA PHE A 123 27.17 -42.01 -20.24
C PHE A 123 26.59 -43.23 -20.98
N SER A 124 25.26 -43.35 -21.13
CA SER A 124 24.65 -44.52 -21.80
C SER A 124 24.79 -44.52 -23.33
N CYS A 125 25.09 -43.39 -23.98
CA CYS A 125 25.16 -43.30 -25.45
C CYS A 125 26.58 -43.42 -26.04
N ARG A 126 27.60 -43.70 -25.22
CA ARG A 126 29.00 -43.82 -25.69
C ARG A 126 29.51 -45.26 -25.80
N ALA A 127 28.64 -46.24 -25.57
CA ALA A 127 28.96 -47.66 -25.66
C ALA A 127 27.87 -48.39 -26.44
N LEU A 128 27.81 -48.16 -27.76
CA LEU A 128 27.42 -49.11 -28.79
C LEU A 128 27.67 -48.42 -30.14
N ALA A 129 28.23 -49.21 -31.06
CA ALA A 129 28.83 -48.85 -32.34
C ALA A 129 28.00 -47.94 -33.25
#